data_AF-A0A7Y5TAY9-F1
#
_entry.id   AF-A0A7Y5TAY9-F1
#
_cell.length_a   1.000
_cell.length_b   1.000
_cell.length_c   1.000
_cell.angle_alpha   90.00
_cell.angle_beta   90.00
_cell.angle_gamma   90.00
#
_symmetry.space_group_name_H-M   'P 1'
#
loop_
_entity.id
_entity.type
_entity.pdbx_description
1 polymer ?
#
loop_
_entity_poly.entity_id
_entity_poly.type
_entity_poly.pdbx_seq_one_letter_code
_entity_poly.pdbx_strand_id
1 'polypeptide(L)'
;MKIRRFSVVAASLALALGVSACGSDSGSGSGSGDQKYVAIVSKGFQHQFWQAVKKGAEEQAEKENVRITFEGPPTEQDIEVQVNMLSNALAKNP
;
A
#
# COMPACT_ATOMS: atom_id res chain seq x y z
N MET A 1 -26.16 -28.92 35.74
CA MET A 1 -27.36 -28.92 34.89
C MET A 1 -27.07 -28.06 33.68
N LYS A 2 -26.88 -28.68 32.51
CA LYS A 2 -26.49 -28.02 31.26
C LYS A 2 -27.72 -27.36 30.64
N ILE A 3 -27.67 -26.05 30.41
CA ILE A 3 -28.76 -25.31 29.76
C ILE A 3 -28.37 -25.10 28.30
N ARG A 4 -29.06 -25.80 27.41
CA ARG A 4 -29.03 -25.66 25.95
C ARG A 4 -30.44 -25.29 25.50
N ARG A 5 -30.61 -24.11 24.89
CA ARG A 5 -31.73 -23.72 24.00
C ARG A 5 -31.18 -22.70 23.01
N PHE A 6 -30.76 -23.12 21.81
CA PHE A 6 -31.56 -23.23 20.57
C PHE A 6 -31.95 -21.88 19.94
N SER A 7 -31.25 -21.59 18.82
CA SER A 7 -31.73 -21.04 17.54
C SER A 7 -32.19 -19.59 17.42
N VAL A 8 -31.63 -18.89 16.42
CA VAL A 8 -32.27 -18.14 15.30
C VAL A 8 -31.11 -17.49 14.52
N VAL A 9 -30.64 -18.12 13.42
CA VAL A 9 -30.97 -17.85 12.00
C VAL A 9 -30.28 -16.61 11.41
N ALA A 10 -29.31 -16.90 10.55
CA ALA A 10 -28.96 -16.29 9.25
C ALA A 10 -29.28 -14.81 8.99
N ALA A 11 -28.22 -14.04 8.71
CA ALA A 11 -28.23 -12.94 7.75
C ALA A 11 -26.88 -12.88 7.01
N SER A 12 -26.57 -13.96 6.30
CA SER A 12 -25.57 -13.97 5.24
C SER A 12 -26.19 -13.26 4.03
N LEU A 13 -25.90 -11.97 3.83
CA LEU A 13 -26.22 -11.31 2.57
C LEU A 13 -24.94 -11.18 1.74
N ALA A 14 -24.86 -12.08 0.77
CA ALA A 14 -23.83 -12.17 -0.24
C ALA A 14 -23.76 -10.87 -1.05
N LEU A 15 -22.59 -10.22 -1.02
CA LEU A 15 -22.22 -9.18 -1.98
C LEU A 15 -21.26 -9.80 -3.01
N ALA A 16 -21.81 -10.65 -3.86
CA ALA A 16 -21.17 -11.09 -5.09
C ALA A 16 -22.00 -10.52 -6.24
N LEU A 17 -21.40 -9.64 -7.05
CA LEU A 17 -21.67 -9.45 -8.49
C LEU A 17 -20.78 -8.32 -9.06
N GLY A 18 -19.92 -8.68 -10.02
CA GLY A 18 -19.20 -7.80 -10.96
C GLY A 18 -17.77 -7.47 -10.54
N VAL A 19 -16.69 -7.80 -11.26
CA VAL A 19 -16.50 -8.10 -12.69
C VAL A 19 -15.34 -9.08 -12.83
N SER A 20 -15.60 -10.26 -13.41
CA SER A 20 -14.56 -11.04 -14.10
C SER A 20 -14.45 -10.49 -15.52
N ALA A 21 -13.38 -9.75 -15.80
CA ALA A 21 -12.92 -9.49 -17.15
C ALA A 21 -11.58 -10.19 -17.31
N CYS A 22 -11.63 -11.39 -17.88
CA CYS A 22 -10.46 -12.17 -18.25
C CYS A 22 -9.76 -11.44 -19.41
N GLY A 23 -8.54 -10.98 -19.19
CA GLY A 23 -7.64 -10.47 -20.21
C GLY A 23 -6.28 -11.09 -19.98
N SER A 24 -6.04 -12.20 -20.68
CA SER A 24 -4.77 -12.92 -20.75
C SER A 24 -3.64 -12.01 -21.22
N ASP A 25 -2.68 -11.72 -20.33
CA ASP A 25 -1.29 -11.57 -20.71
C ASP A 25 -0.43 -12.33 -19.69
N SER A 26 -0.20 -13.60 -20.01
CA SER A 26 0.82 -14.42 -19.38
C SER A 26 2.19 -13.98 -19.88
N GLY A 27 2.61 -12.79 -19.44
CA GLY A 27 3.98 -12.32 -19.56
C GLY A 27 4.84 -12.94 -18.46
N SER A 28 5.18 -14.23 -18.59
CA SER A 28 6.30 -14.82 -17.85
C SER A 28 7.62 -14.25 -18.38
N GLY A 29 7.90 -13.00 -17.99
CA GLY A 29 9.22 -12.40 -18.12
C GLY A 29 10.10 -12.91 -17.00
N SER A 30 10.74 -14.06 -17.21
CA SER A 30 11.87 -14.51 -16.40
C SER A 30 13.10 -13.68 -16.76
N GLY A 31 13.06 -12.38 -16.45
CA GLY A 31 14.26 -11.55 -16.35
C GLY A 31 14.81 -11.70 -14.94
N SER A 32 16.12 -11.70 -14.78
CA SER A 32 16.73 -11.24 -13.52
C SER A 32 16.32 -9.76 -13.34
N GLY A 33 15.08 -9.56 -12.90
CA GLY A 33 14.34 -8.31 -13.06
C GLY A 33 14.61 -7.38 -11.91
N ASP A 34 14.97 -6.14 -12.24
CA ASP A 34 15.12 -5.06 -11.26
C ASP A 34 13.94 -5.05 -10.29
N GLN A 35 14.25 -5.07 -9.00
CA GLN A 35 13.26 -4.99 -7.92
C GLN A 35 12.36 -3.79 -8.20
N LYS A 36 11.04 -4.02 -8.36
CA LYS A 36 10.06 -2.96 -8.61
C LYS A 36 10.30 -1.83 -7.61
N TYR A 37 10.29 -0.60 -8.07
CA TYR A 37 10.49 0.56 -7.23
C TYR A 37 9.16 1.25 -6.97
N VAL A 38 8.95 1.78 -5.76
CA VAL A 38 7.85 2.70 -5.47
C VAL A 38 8.39 3.83 -4.59
N ALA A 39 8.29 5.07 -5.05
CA ALA A 39 8.63 6.23 -4.26
C ALA A 39 7.39 6.74 -3.48
N ILE A 40 7.50 6.86 -2.15
CA ILE A 40 6.43 7.38 -1.29
C ILE A 40 6.86 8.74 -0.75
N VAL A 41 6.13 9.80 -1.12
CA VAL A 41 6.33 11.17 -0.61
C VAL A 41 5.16 11.52 0.33
N SER A 42 5.40 11.42 1.63
CA SER A 42 4.45 11.64 2.73
C SER A 42 4.46 13.09 3.23
N LYS A 43 3.67 13.41 4.27
CA LYS A 43 3.63 14.75 4.91
C LYS A 43 4.72 14.97 5.98
N GLY A 44 5.68 14.05 6.13
CA GLY A 44 6.82 14.22 7.04
C GLY A 44 6.80 13.24 8.21
N PHE A 45 7.62 13.51 9.24
CA PHE A 45 7.90 12.55 10.32
C PHE A 45 7.63 13.06 11.73
N GLN A 46 7.06 14.27 11.84
CA GLN A 46 6.81 14.91 13.15
C GLN A 46 5.72 14.21 13.96
N HIS A 47 4.77 13.56 13.28
CA HIS A 47 3.65 12.87 13.92
C HIS A 47 3.85 11.34 13.89
N GLN A 48 3.52 10.67 15.00
CA GLN A 48 3.58 9.20 15.12
C GLN A 48 2.72 8.48 14.08
N PHE A 49 1.67 9.14 13.60
CA PHE A 49 0.85 8.66 12.49
C PHE A 49 1.72 8.28 11.28
N TRP A 50 2.61 9.17 10.84
CA TRP A 50 3.45 8.92 9.66
C TRP A 50 4.53 7.85 9.89
N GLN A 51 4.94 7.63 11.14
CA GLN A 51 5.83 6.51 11.49
C GLN A 51 5.11 5.16 11.36
N ALA A 52 3.83 5.10 11.74
CA ALA A 52 3.01 3.90 11.55
C ALA A 52 2.74 3.63 10.06
N VAL A 53 2.46 4.68 9.27
CA VAL A 53 2.31 4.56 7.80
C VAL A 53 3.60 4.06 7.16
N LYS A 54 4.76 4.63 7.54
CA LYS A 54 6.07 4.16 7.08
C LYS A 54 6.29 2.68 7.37
N LYS A 55 6.07 2.28 8.62
CA LYS A 55 6.23 0.88 9.05
C LYS A 55 5.36 -0.07 8.22
N GLY A 56 4.09 0.26 8.01
CA GLY A 56 3.20 -0.57 7.19
C GLY A 56 3.64 -0.66 5.72
N ALA A 57 4.16 0.43 5.16
CA ALA A 57 4.71 0.44 3.81
C ALA A 57 5.97 -0.45 3.69
N GLU A 58 6.90 -0.35 4.65
CA GLU A 58 8.11 -1.17 4.71
C GLU A 58 7.79 -2.66 4.85
N GLU A 59 6.87 -3.02 5.74
CA GLU A 59 6.43 -4.42 5.93
C GLU A 59 5.79 -5.02 4.66
N GLN A 60 5.04 -4.23 3.88
CA GLN A 60 4.45 -4.72 2.64
C GLN A 60 5.48 -4.80 1.51
N ALA A 61 6.39 -3.82 1.44
CA ALA A 61 7.47 -3.81 0.45
C ALA A 61 8.36 -5.05 0.59
N GLU A 62 8.66 -5.46 1.82
CA GLU A 62 9.40 -6.69 2.10
C GLU A 62 8.65 -7.95 1.61
N LYS A 63 7.35 -8.06 1.91
CA LYS A 63 6.52 -9.20 1.47
C LYS A 63 6.44 -9.34 -0.04
N GLU A 64 6.40 -8.22 -0.75
CA GLU A 64 6.24 -8.18 -2.21
C GLU A 64 7.56 -8.13 -2.97
N ASN A 65 8.70 -8.12 -2.25
CA ASN A 65 10.03 -7.89 -2.82
C ASN A 65 10.05 -6.63 -3.72
N VAL A 66 9.53 -5.52 -3.19
CA VAL A 66 9.47 -4.20 -3.83
C VAL A 66 10.42 -3.26 -3.09
N ARG A 67 11.20 -2.46 -3.80
CA ARG A 67 12.06 -1.44 -3.21
C ARG A 67 11.20 -0.20 -3.00
N ILE A 68 11.26 0.41 -1.82
CA ILE A 68 10.55 1.66 -1.56
C ILE A 68 11.49 2.75 -1.04
N THR A 69 11.10 4.00 -1.27
CA THR A 69 11.55 5.14 -0.45
C THR A 69 10.36 5.71 0.30
N PHE A 70 10.60 6.22 1.50
CA PHE A 70 9.59 6.95 2.28
C PHE A 70 10.19 8.28 2.70
N GLU A 71 9.78 9.33 2.02
CA GLU A 71 10.29 10.70 2.17
C GLU A 71 9.16 11.62 2.65
N GLY A 72 9.51 12.80 3.15
CA GLY A 72 8.53 13.81 3.55
C GLY A 72 9.22 15.09 4.00
N PRO A 73 8.52 16.23 3.92
CA PRO A 73 9.07 17.51 4.33
C PRO A 73 9.32 17.58 5.86
N PRO A 74 10.14 18.54 6.33
CA PRO A 74 10.35 18.77 7.76
C PRO A 74 9.05 19.05 8.51
N THR A 75 8.17 19.87 7.94
CA THR A 75 6.82 20.17 8.46
C THR A 75 5.76 20.00 7.37
N GLU A 76 4.49 19.81 7.76
CA GLU A 76 3.39 19.70 6.79
C GLU A 76 3.10 21.00 6.02
N GLN A 77 3.69 22.13 6.46
CA GLN A 77 3.55 23.44 5.83
C GLN A 77 4.62 23.73 4.78
N ASP A 78 5.69 22.92 4.72
CA ASP A 78 6.77 23.10 3.74
C ASP A 78 6.39 22.52 2.37
N ILE A 79 5.34 23.10 1.76
CA ILE A 79 4.71 22.63 0.53
C ILE A 79 5.73 22.59 -0.62
N GLU A 80 6.53 23.64 -0.77
CA GLU A 80 7.54 23.73 -1.84
C GLU A 80 8.59 22.63 -1.73
N VAL A 81 9.01 22.30 -0.51
CA VAL A 81 9.95 21.20 -0.25
C VAL A 81 9.32 19.86 -0.66
N GLN A 82 8.05 19.63 -0.33
CA GLN A 82 7.34 18.42 -0.76
C GLN A 82 7.19 18.32 -2.28
N VAL A 83 6.92 19.44 -2.97
CA VAL A 83 6.85 19.48 -4.45
C VAL A 83 8.21 19.16 -5.08
N ASN A 84 9.29 19.66 -4.51
CA ASN A 84 10.64 19.34 -4.97
C ASN A 84 11.00 17.87 -4.73
N MET A 85 10.65 17.31 -3.56
CA MET A 85 10.80 15.88 -3.27
C MET A 85 10.02 15.01 -4.28
N LEU A 86 8.77 15.37 -4.57
CA LEU A 86 7.95 14.68 -5.58
C LEU A 86 8.59 14.74 -6.97
N SER A 87 9.04 15.91 -7.39
CA SER A 87 9.70 16.09 -8.70
C SER A 87 10.96 15.22 -8.81
N ASN A 88 11.77 15.18 -7.74
CA ASN A 88 12.97 14.34 -7.65
C ASN A 88 12.64 12.85 -7.63
N ALA A 89 11.54 12.46 -6.98
CA ALA A 89 11.06 11.09 -6.97
C ALA A 89 10.66 10.65 -8.38
N LEU A 90 9.87 11.45 -9.11
CA LEU A 90 9.45 11.16 -10.49
C LEU A 90 10.63 11.03 -11.46
N ALA A 91 11.68 11.83 -11.28
CA ALA A 91 12.89 11.75 -12.09
C ALA A 91 13.62 10.38 -12.00
N LYS A 92 13.33 9.58 -10.96
CA LYS A 92 13.88 8.22 -10.78
C LYS A 92 13.07 7.15 -11.54
N ASN A 93 12.03 7.53 -12.28
CA ASN A 93 11.07 6.63 -12.92
C ASN A 93 10.58 5.51 -11.97
N PRO A 94 9.99 5.88 -10.82
CA PRO A 94 9.46 4.93 -9.86
C PRO A 94 8.23 4.19 -10.43
#